data_AF-B6E9U7-F1
#
_entry.id   AF-B6E9U7-F1
#
_cell.length_a   1.000
_cell.length_b   1.000
_cell.length_c   1.000
_cell.angle_alpha   90.00
_cell.angle_beta   90.00
_cell.angle_gamma   90.00
#
_symmetry.space_group_name_H-M   'P 1'
#
loop_
_entity.id
_entity.type
_entity.pdbx_description
1 polymer ?
#
loop_
_entity_poly.entity_id
_entity_poly.type
_entity_poly.pdbx_seq_one_letter_code
_entity_poly.pdbx_strand_id
1 'polypeptide(L)'
;MLNMLHSTCVGETGVAESAIDSARHGDFSEDDAFKNYLGCVFMQTGALSDDGEMDYDTMIGMLPEVLADRGGKMMRKCTHVRENSAPATAFAFNKCMYAADPEFYFIF
;
A
#
# COMPACT_ATOMS: atom_id res chain seq x y z
N MET A 1 4.55 -14.89 0.79
CA MET A 1 4.31 -13.75 1.71
C MET A 1 3.26 -12.81 1.14
N LEU A 2 3.45 -12.23 -0.05
CA LEU A 2 2.48 -11.32 -0.69
C LEU A 2 1.05 -11.90 -0.76
N ASN A 3 0.88 -13.12 -1.29
CA ASN A 3 -0.43 -13.77 -1.36
C ASN A 3 -1.09 -13.97 0.00
N MET A 4 -0.30 -14.21 1.07
CA MET A 4 -0.85 -14.39 2.41
C MET A 4 -1.41 -13.06 2.94
N LEU A 5 -0.66 -11.96 2.78
CA LEU A 5 -1.11 -10.61 3.19
C LEU A 5 -2.40 -10.23 2.46
N HIS A 6 -2.42 -10.40 1.14
CA HIS A 6 -3.61 -10.14 0.32
C HIS A 6 -4.82 -10.95 0.82
N SER A 7 -4.71 -12.28 0.91
CA SER A 7 -5.84 -13.12 1.35
C SER A 7 -6.33 -12.80 2.76
N THR A 8 -5.43 -12.52 3.70
CA THR A 8 -5.81 -12.10 5.06
C THR A 8 -6.59 -10.79 5.03
N CYS A 9 -6.07 -9.76 4.38
CA CYS A 9 -6.69 -8.44 4.37
C CYS A 9 -7.99 -8.39 3.55
N VAL A 10 -8.12 -9.19 2.49
CA VAL A 10 -9.42 -9.39 1.81
C VAL A 10 -10.44 -9.98 2.78
N GLY A 11 -10.06 -11.01 3.54
CA GLY A 11 -10.93 -11.64 4.53
C GLY A 11 -11.35 -10.72 5.68
N GLU A 12 -10.43 -9.88 6.18
CA GLU A 12 -10.70 -8.97 7.29
C GLU A 12 -11.57 -7.77 6.90
N THR A 13 -11.36 -7.24 5.69
CA THR A 13 -11.98 -5.97 5.27
C THR A 13 -13.21 -6.13 4.38
N GLY A 14 -13.36 -7.30 3.75
CA GLY A 14 -14.43 -7.55 2.79
C GLY A 14 -14.33 -6.71 1.51
N VAL A 15 -13.13 -6.19 1.19
CA VAL A 15 -12.88 -5.44 -0.04
C VAL A 15 -13.23 -6.29 -1.27
N ALA A 16 -13.78 -5.66 -2.30
CA ALA A 16 -14.00 -6.30 -3.58
C ALA A 16 -12.67 -6.41 -4.35
N GLU A 17 -12.37 -7.59 -4.88
CA GLU A 17 -11.18 -7.83 -5.72
C GLU A 17 -11.08 -6.83 -6.88
N SER A 18 -12.22 -6.48 -7.47
CA SER A 18 -12.26 -5.49 -8.56
C SER A 18 -11.74 -4.11 -8.16
N ALA A 19 -11.90 -3.71 -6.88
CA ALA A 19 -11.35 -2.45 -6.40
C ALA A 19 -9.81 -2.50 -6.29
N ILE A 20 -9.26 -3.66 -5.91
CA ILE A 20 -7.81 -3.89 -5.85
C ILE A 20 -7.23 -3.90 -7.26
N ASP A 21 -7.89 -4.60 -8.20
CA ASP A 21 -7.47 -4.66 -9.59
C ASP A 21 -7.53 -3.30 -10.29
N SER A 22 -8.60 -2.53 -10.09
CA SER A 22 -8.71 -1.15 -10.57
C SER A 22 -7.56 -0.26 -10.08
N ALA A 23 -7.16 -0.42 -8.81
CA ALA A 23 -6.09 0.39 -8.22
C ALA A 23 -4.73 0.18 -8.92
N ARG A 24 -4.47 -1.03 -9.45
CA ARG A 24 -3.26 -1.31 -10.28
C ARG A 24 -3.17 -0.39 -11.50
N HIS A 25 -4.30 0.15 -11.94
CA HIS A 25 -4.41 1.04 -13.10
C HIS A 25 -4.69 2.50 -12.71
N GLY A 26 -4.50 2.85 -11.43
CA GLY A 26 -4.69 4.20 -10.93
C GLY A 26 -6.13 4.57 -10.61
N ASP A 27 -7.07 3.63 -10.71
CA ASP A 27 -8.46 3.81 -10.31
C ASP A 27 -8.65 3.36 -8.86
N PHE A 28 -8.52 4.31 -7.94
CA PHE A 28 -8.58 4.07 -6.50
C PHE A 28 -10.01 4.27 -6.00
N SER A 29 -10.67 3.18 -5.60
CA SER A 29 -11.99 3.27 -4.95
C SER A 29 -11.91 4.13 -3.69
N GLU A 30 -12.91 4.99 -3.48
CA GLU A 30 -13.04 5.80 -2.26
C GLU A 30 -13.74 5.03 -1.13
N ASP A 31 -14.12 3.76 -1.36
CA ASP A 31 -14.79 2.90 -0.38
C ASP A 31 -13.91 2.61 0.84
N ASP A 32 -14.51 2.63 2.03
CA ASP A 32 -13.81 2.38 3.28
C ASP A 32 -13.18 0.98 3.33
N ALA A 33 -13.84 -0.03 2.74
CA ALA A 33 -13.29 -1.39 2.68
C ALA A 33 -11.95 -1.43 1.92
N PHE A 34 -11.83 -0.67 0.82
CA PHE A 34 -10.59 -0.59 0.06
C PHE A 34 -9.50 0.18 0.81
N LYS A 35 -9.82 1.31 1.44
CA LYS A 35 -8.87 2.05 2.28
C LYS A 35 -8.38 1.19 3.45
N ASN A 36 -9.28 0.46 4.09
CA ASN A 36 -8.95 -0.47 5.17
C ASN A 36 -8.09 -1.63 4.67
N TYR A 37 -8.32 -2.14 3.46
CA TYR A 37 -7.47 -3.15 2.84
C TYR A 37 -6.02 -2.68 2.72
N LEU A 38 -5.82 -1.47 2.17
CA LEU A 38 -4.48 -0.88 2.04
C LEU A 38 -3.80 -0.72 3.41
N GLY A 39 -4.55 -0.22 4.41
CA GLY A 39 -4.07 -0.06 5.78
C GLY A 39 -3.66 -1.41 6.40
N CYS A 40 -4.54 -2.40 6.31
CA CYS A 40 -4.30 -3.76 6.80
C CYS A 40 -3.00 -4.32 6.24
N VAL A 41 -2.77 -4.22 4.93
CA VAL A 41 -1.59 -4.83 4.32
C VAL A 41 -0.29 -4.27 4.90
N PHE A 42 -0.16 -2.93 5.03
CA PHE A 42 1.05 -2.33 5.60
C PHE A 42 1.15 -2.52 7.13
N MET A 43 0.02 -2.60 7.84
CA MET A 43 0.03 -2.91 9.27
C MET A 43 0.50 -4.35 9.53
N GLN A 44 0.08 -5.31 8.70
CA GLN A 44 0.47 -6.73 8.81
C GLN A 44 1.97 -6.94 8.57
N THR A 45 2.65 -6.00 7.91
CA THR A 45 4.12 -6.02 7.78
C THR A 45 4.84 -5.39 8.98
N GLY A 46 4.12 -4.69 9.86
CA GLY A 46 4.68 -3.87 10.92
C GLY A 46 5.23 -2.52 10.44
N ALA A 47 5.04 -2.18 9.16
CA ALA A 47 5.58 -0.95 8.59
C ALA A 47 4.62 0.24 8.62
N LEU A 48 3.41 0.06 9.14
CA LEU A 48 2.43 1.12 9.37
C LEU A 48 1.81 0.96 10.75
N SER A 49 1.86 2.02 11.56
CA SER A 49 1.16 2.11 12.83
C SER A 49 -0.28 2.56 12.67
N ASP A 50 -1.13 2.30 13.68
CA ASP A 50 -2.54 2.69 13.69
C ASP A 50 -2.76 4.21 13.52
N ASP A 51 -1.82 5.02 14.02
CA ASP A 51 -1.84 6.50 13.93
C ASP A 51 -1.22 7.04 12.63
N GLY A 52 -0.92 6.17 11.67
CA GLY A 52 -0.54 6.54 10.32
C GLY A 52 0.95 6.78 10.09
N GLU A 53 1.84 6.33 10.98
CA GLU A 53 3.29 6.43 10.79
C GLU A 53 3.83 5.26 9.96
N MET A 54 4.57 5.58 8.89
CA MET A 54 5.17 4.59 7.99
C MET A 54 6.66 4.39 8.31
N ASP A 55 7.09 3.12 8.40
CA ASP A 55 8.49 2.71 8.36
C ASP A 55 8.88 2.32 6.93
N TYR A 56 9.47 3.27 6.21
CA TYR A 56 9.86 3.09 4.81
C TYR A 56 11.03 2.12 4.63
N ASP A 57 11.93 2.01 5.61
CA ASP A 57 13.08 1.12 5.51
C ASP A 57 12.61 -0.34 5.63
N THR A 58 11.67 -0.61 6.55
CA THR A 58 10.99 -1.91 6.62
C THR A 58 10.26 -2.23 5.30
N MET A 59 9.47 -1.30 4.75
CA MET A 59 8.77 -1.51 3.48
C MET A 59 9.70 -1.84 2.31
N ILE A 60 10.80 -1.08 2.17
CA ILE A 60 11.76 -1.27 1.08
C ILE A 60 12.53 -2.59 1.27
N GLY A 61 12.85 -2.95 2.52
CA GLY A 61 13.51 -4.21 2.87
C GLY A 61 12.69 -5.46 2.56
N MET A 62 11.36 -5.34 2.45
CA MET A 62 10.48 -6.44 2.06
C MET A 62 10.38 -6.68 0.55
N LEU A 63 10.87 -5.74 -0.27
CA LEU A 63 10.84 -5.90 -1.71
C LEU A 63 11.81 -7.02 -2.14
N PRO A 64 11.42 -7.86 -3.11
CA PRO A 64 12.37 -8.72 -3.80
C PRO A 64 13.53 -7.89 -4.36
N GLU A 65 14.75 -8.42 -4.34
CA GLU A 65 15.96 -7.71 -4.76
C GLU A 65 15.82 -7.06 -6.15
N VAL A 66 15.16 -7.76 -7.08
CA VAL A 66 14.89 -7.27 -8.45
C VAL A 66 13.97 -6.05 -8.51
N LEU A 67 13.16 -5.81 -7.47
CA LEU A 67 12.26 -4.66 -7.37
C LEU A 67 12.79 -3.57 -6.43
N ALA A 68 13.77 -3.89 -5.58
CA ALA A 68 14.21 -3.01 -4.48
C ALA A 68 14.73 -1.64 -4.96
N ASP A 69 15.45 -1.58 -6.09
CA ASP A 69 15.96 -0.30 -6.61
C ASP A 69 14.84 0.60 -7.15
N ARG A 70 14.06 0.12 -8.14
CA ARG A 70 12.99 0.92 -8.76
C ARG A 70 11.83 1.16 -7.78
N GLY A 71 11.41 0.12 -7.06
CA GLY A 71 10.37 0.21 -6.03
C GLY A 71 10.78 1.10 -4.87
N GLY A 72 12.04 0.98 -4.40
CA GLY A 72 12.56 1.87 -3.37
C GLY A 72 12.63 3.33 -3.82
N LYS A 73 13.00 3.61 -5.08
CA LYS A 73 12.96 4.98 -5.64
C LYS A 73 11.53 5.54 -5.71
N MET A 74 10.55 4.73 -6.10
CA MET A 74 9.13 5.11 -6.09
C MET A 74 8.66 5.43 -4.66
N MET A 75 8.87 4.51 -3.70
CA MET A 75 8.47 4.69 -2.29
C MET A 75 9.14 5.90 -1.64
N ARG A 76 10.43 6.14 -1.90
CA ARG A 76 11.17 7.29 -1.34
C ARG A 76 10.62 8.65 -1.76
N LYS A 77 9.94 8.77 -2.91
CA LYS A 77 9.26 10.02 -3.31
C LYS A 77 8.06 10.34 -2.42
N CYS A 78 7.55 9.36 -1.68
CA CYS A 78 6.31 9.43 -0.92
C CYS A 78 6.53 9.44 0.59
N THR A 79 7.76 9.66 1.07
CA THR A 79 8.09 9.61 2.51
C THR A 79 7.45 10.72 3.35
N HIS A 80 6.95 11.75 2.67
CA HIS A 80 6.24 12.87 3.27
C HIS A 80 4.76 12.56 3.56
N VAL A 81 4.24 11.41 3.09
CA VAL A 81 2.84 11.05 3.27
C VAL A 81 2.61 10.59 4.71
N ARG A 82 1.69 11.28 5.38
CA ARG A 82 1.15 10.89 6.67
C ARG A 82 -0.23 11.52 6.85
N GLU A 83 -1.20 10.70 7.22
CA GLU A 83 -2.56 11.11 7.58
C GLU A 83 -2.86 10.72 9.03
N ASN A 84 -4.11 10.91 9.46
CA ASN A 84 -4.54 10.72 10.85
C ASN A 84 -4.88 9.25 11.23
N SER A 85 -4.71 8.30 10.30
CA SER A 85 -4.99 6.89 10.54
C SER A 85 -4.27 6.00 9.54
N ALA A 86 -4.06 4.72 9.88
CA ALA A 86 -3.48 3.75 8.96
C ALA A 86 -4.22 3.66 7.60
N PRO A 87 -5.55 3.48 7.52
CA PRO A 87 -6.25 3.44 6.23
C PRO A 87 -6.06 4.70 5.38
N ALA A 88 -6.09 5.88 6.01
CA ALA A 88 -5.94 7.15 5.32
C ALA A 88 -4.50 7.33 4.79
N THR A 89 -3.49 7.04 5.63
CA THR A 89 -2.08 7.12 5.22
C THR A 89 -1.81 6.14 4.09
N ALA A 90 -2.27 4.89 4.22
CA ALA A 90 -2.07 3.86 3.21
C ALA A 90 -2.71 4.23 1.86
N PHE A 91 -3.90 4.83 1.88
CA PHE A 91 -4.57 5.32 0.68
C PHE A 91 -3.80 6.45 -0.01
N ALA A 92 -3.43 7.48 0.75
CA ALA A 92 -2.64 8.60 0.24
C ALA A 92 -1.28 8.13 -0.29
N PHE A 93 -0.65 7.18 0.39
CA PHE A 93 0.65 6.63 0.01
C PHE A 93 0.57 5.87 -1.30
N ASN A 94 -0.45 5.03 -1.50
CA ASN A 94 -0.68 4.32 -2.76
C ASN A 94 -0.93 5.26 -3.93
N LYS A 95 -1.73 6.32 -3.74
CA LYS A 95 -1.93 7.35 -4.78
C LYS A 95 -0.62 8.07 -5.12
N CYS A 96 0.20 8.38 -4.12
CA CYS A 96 1.53 8.97 -4.33
C CYS A 96 2.45 8.01 -5.11
N MET A 97 2.51 6.73 -4.74
CA MET A 97 3.32 5.73 -5.43
C MET A 97 2.92 5.59 -6.90
N TYR A 98 1.63 5.55 -7.19
CA TYR A 98 1.13 5.53 -8.57
C TYR A 98 1.51 6.79 -9.34
N ALA A 99 1.37 7.97 -8.74
CA ALA A 99 1.80 9.21 -9.39
C ALA A 99 3.34 9.29 -9.60
N ALA A 100 4.11 8.64 -8.73
CA ALA A 100 5.57 8.64 -8.75
C ALA A 100 6.19 7.77 -9.85
N ASP A 101 5.56 6.63 -10.17
CA ASP A 101 5.97 5.69 -11.22
C ASP A 101 4.78 4.79 -11.65
N PRO A 102 3.83 5.30 -12.45
CA PRO A 102 2.59 4.58 -12.79
C PRO A 102 2.84 3.31 -13.61
N GLU A 103 3.95 3.24 -14.36
CA GLU A 103 4.32 2.05 -15.14
C GLU A 103 4.86 0.91 -14.27
N PHE A 104 5.30 1.21 -13.05
CA PHE A 104 5.87 0.23 -12.12
C PHE A 104 5.01 0.00 -10.88
N TYR A 105 3.99 0.83 -10.66
CA TYR A 105 3.14 0.74 -9.49
C TYR A 105 2.59 -0.68 -9.29
N PHE A 106 2.65 -1.14 -8.05
CA PHE A 106 2.15 -2.45 -7.65
C PHE A 106 1.43 -2.35 -6.32
N ILE A 107 0.48 -3.27 -6.14
CA ILE A 107 -0.28 -3.51 -4.93
C ILE A 107 -0.37 -5.03 -4.72
N PHE A 108 -0.60 -5.44 -3.48
CA PHE A 108 -0.71 -6.84 -3.06
C PHE A 108 -1.97 -7.47 -3.64
#